data_AF-A0A7G1KJ17-F1
#
_entry.id   AF-A0A7G1KJ17-F1
#
_cell.length_a   1.000
_cell.length_b   1.000
_cell.length_c   1.000
_cell.angle_alpha   90.00
_cell.angle_beta   90.00
_cell.angle_gamma   90.00
#
_symmetry.space_group_name_H-M   'P 1'
#
loop_
_entity.id
_entity.type
_entity.pdbx_description
1 polymer ?
#
loop_
_entity_poly.entity_id
_entity_poly.type
_entity_poly.pdbx_seq_one_letter_code
_entity_poly.pdbx_strand_id
1 'polypeptide(L)'
;MKVFAMAAGVVATLFAAPAAPAAGDEIAIINGIVYQDRYNDLAGCIDIGPMDITVENHTSDRTAYIYRSDNCSGPAEAAIAPGTTATAYGTTVDFKRPSGGGSFGL
;
A
#
# COMPACT_ATOMS: atom_id res chain seq x y z
N MET A 1 20.34 34.40 50.06
CA MET A 1 19.34 33.66 49.25
C MET A 1 19.94 33.35 47.89
N LYS A 2 19.86 32.08 47.49
CA LYS A 2 20.02 31.49 46.15
C LYS A 2 21.38 31.59 45.45
N VAL A 3 21.90 30.38 45.24
CA VAL A 3 23.17 30.00 44.64
C VAL A 3 22.92 29.60 43.16
N PHE A 4 24.01 29.58 42.40
CA PHE A 4 24.35 28.69 41.27
C PHE A 4 24.33 29.27 39.85
N ALA A 5 25.57 29.44 39.36
CA ALA A 5 25.95 29.30 37.96
C ALA A 5 25.54 27.93 37.38
N MET A 6 25.15 27.91 36.11
CA MET A 6 25.11 26.73 35.21
C MET A 6 25.41 27.30 33.81
N ALA A 7 26.58 27.15 33.21
CA ALA A 7 27.25 25.93 32.76
C ALA A 7 26.38 25.07 31.81
N ALA A 8 26.92 24.94 30.59
CA ALA A 8 26.78 23.82 29.66
C ALA A 8 25.45 23.63 28.90
N GLY A 9 25.60 23.44 27.59
CA GLY A 9 24.67 22.64 26.79
C GLY A 9 24.28 23.29 25.48
N VAL A 10 25.19 23.27 24.49
CA VAL A 10 24.73 23.28 23.09
C VAL A 10 24.02 21.94 22.88
N VAL A 11 22.71 21.92 23.11
CA VAL A 11 21.86 20.80 22.76
C VAL A 11 21.72 20.82 21.26
N ALA A 12 22.61 20.10 20.57
CA ALA A 12 22.38 19.66 19.21
C ALA A 12 21.13 18.79 19.25
N THR A 13 19.97 19.38 18.97
CA THR A 13 18.75 18.65 18.68
C THR A 13 19.00 17.90 17.39
N LEU A 14 19.47 16.66 17.52
CA LEU A 14 19.29 15.60 16.55
C LEU A 14 17.77 15.50 16.34
N PHE A 15 17.26 16.26 15.38
CA PHE A 15 15.97 15.95 14.78
C PHE A 15 16.17 14.58 14.15
N ALA A 16 15.80 13.53 14.90
CA ALA A 16 15.47 12.25 14.33
C ALA A 16 14.32 12.52 13.36
N ALA A 17 14.66 12.79 12.10
CA ALA A 17 13.70 12.71 11.02
C ALA A 17 13.02 11.35 11.18
N PRO A 18 11.68 11.28 11.13
CA PRO A 18 11.01 9.99 11.09
C PRO A 18 11.68 9.23 9.94
N ALA A 19 12.24 8.06 10.24
CA ALA A 19 12.75 7.17 9.22
C ALA A 19 11.59 7.01 8.25
N ALA A 20 11.69 7.66 7.07
CA ALA A 20 10.81 7.37 5.98
C ALA A 20 10.91 5.84 5.85
N PRO A 21 9.79 5.10 5.97
CA PRO A 21 9.85 3.67 5.70
C PRO A 21 10.62 3.55 4.39
N ALA A 22 11.74 2.80 4.45
CA ALA A 22 12.46 2.41 3.25
C ALA A 22 11.38 2.05 2.24
N ALA A 23 11.46 2.57 1.01
CA ALA A 23 10.57 2.19 -0.08
C ALA A 23 10.68 0.68 -0.23
N GLY A 24 9.97 -0.04 0.65
CA GLY A 24 9.93 -1.46 0.74
C GLY A 24 9.18 -1.84 -0.50
N ASP A 25 9.76 -2.77 -1.24
CA ASP A 25 9.11 -3.39 -2.38
C ASP A 25 7.62 -3.56 -2.02
N GLU A 26 6.72 -2.82 -2.67
CA GLU A 26 5.30 -2.92 -2.36
C GLU A 26 4.88 -4.31 -2.83
N ILE A 27 4.37 -5.12 -1.91
CA ILE A 27 4.04 -6.52 -2.18
C ILE A 27 2.53 -6.69 -2.02
N ALA A 28 1.92 -7.45 -2.93
CA ALA A 28 0.63 -8.07 -2.66
C ALA A 28 0.74 -9.57 -2.85
N ILE A 29 0.04 -10.33 -2.02
CA ILE A 29 -0.01 -11.78 -2.10
C ILE A 29 -1.42 -12.16 -2.53
N ILE A 30 -1.55 -12.87 -3.64
CA ILE A 30 -2.84 -13.31 -4.20
C ILE A 30 -2.81 -14.83 -4.24
N ASN A 31 -3.66 -15.49 -3.45
CA ASN A 31 -3.70 -16.95 -3.33
C ASN A 31 -2.32 -17.58 -3.04
N GLY A 32 -1.47 -16.89 -2.26
CA GLY A 32 -0.11 -17.32 -1.92
C GLY A 32 0.95 -17.00 -2.99
N ILE A 33 0.57 -16.42 -4.14
CA ILE A 33 1.49 -15.94 -5.15
C ILE A 33 1.88 -14.50 -4.83
N VAL A 34 3.18 -14.23 -4.79
CA VAL A 34 3.75 -12.93 -4.44
C VAL A 34 3.88 -12.06 -5.70
N TYR A 35 3.21 -10.91 -5.71
CA TYR A 35 3.28 -9.88 -6.74
C TYR A 35 3.99 -8.66 -6.17
N GLN A 36 5.00 -8.14 -6.87
CA GLN A 36 5.82 -7.02 -6.39
C GLN A 36 5.76 -5.85 -7.36
N ASP A 37 5.67 -4.63 -6.84
CA ASP A 37 5.61 -3.40 -7.66
C ASP A 37 6.89 -3.21 -8.47
N ARG A 38 8.04 -3.64 -7.93
CA ARG A 38 9.35 -3.51 -8.58
C ARG A 38 9.44 -4.18 -9.95
N TYR A 39 8.64 -5.21 -10.19
CA TYR A 39 8.54 -5.91 -11.47
C TYR A 39 7.38 -5.42 -12.34
N ASN A 40 6.68 -4.37 -11.87
CA ASN A 40 5.47 -3.84 -12.50
C ASN A 40 4.33 -4.87 -12.57
N ASP A 41 4.36 -5.89 -11.71
CA ASP A 41 3.35 -6.95 -11.66
C ASP A 41 2.04 -6.47 -11.02
N LEU A 42 2.12 -5.46 -10.15
CA LEU A 42 0.97 -4.80 -9.52
C LEU A 42 0.34 -3.73 -10.43
N ALA A 43 0.93 -3.46 -11.58
CA ALA A 43 0.43 -2.48 -12.54
C ALA A 43 -0.31 -3.18 -13.66
N GLY A 44 -1.59 -3.48 -13.43
CA GLY A 44 -2.46 -4.07 -14.42
C GLY A 44 -3.48 -5.03 -13.81
N CYS A 45 -4.32 -5.55 -14.71
CA CYS A 45 -5.29 -6.56 -14.35
C CYS A 45 -4.65 -7.94 -14.27
N ILE A 46 -4.65 -8.53 -13.09
CA ILE A 46 -4.11 -9.87 -12.84
C ILE A 46 -5.24 -10.87 -13.00
N ASP A 47 -5.09 -11.79 -13.94
CA ASP A 47 -6.07 -12.86 -14.18
C ASP A 47 -5.73 -14.09 -13.34
N ILE A 48 -6.64 -14.47 -12.44
CA ILE A 48 -6.49 -15.60 -11.51
C ILE A 48 -7.43 -16.75 -11.92
N GLY A 49 -8.56 -16.42 -12.56
CA GLY A 49 -9.65 -17.36 -12.87
C GLY A 49 -10.72 -17.38 -11.78
N PRO A 50 -11.92 -17.94 -12.07
CA PRO A 50 -13.09 -17.84 -11.21
C PRO A 50 -12.97 -18.72 -9.95
N MET A 51 -12.53 -18.12 -8.84
CA MET A 51 -12.35 -18.80 -7.54
C MET A 51 -12.44 -17.83 -6.36
N ASP A 52 -12.37 -18.36 -5.14
CA ASP A 52 -12.16 -17.54 -3.95
C ASP A 52 -10.71 -17.02 -3.93
N ILE A 53 -10.55 -15.72 -4.07
CA ILE A 53 -9.25 -15.04 -4.14
C ILE A 53 -8.96 -14.43 -2.77
N THR A 54 -7.91 -14.91 -2.12
CA THR A 54 -7.36 -14.31 -0.90
C THR A 54 -6.29 -13.30 -1.29
N VAL A 55 -6.51 -12.04 -0.93
CA VAL A 55 -5.60 -10.93 -1.20
C VAL A 55 -5.05 -10.40 0.11
N GLU A 56 -3.73 -10.50 0.28
CA GLU A 56 -2.98 -9.86 1.36
C GLU A 56 -2.32 -8.62 0.77
N ASN A 57 -2.90 -7.47 1.04
CA ASN A 57 -2.45 -6.21 0.47
C ASN A 57 -1.44 -5.55 1.40
N HIS A 58 -0.15 -5.79 1.20
CA HIS A 58 0.93 -5.14 1.95
C HIS A 58 1.42 -3.84 1.30
N THR A 59 0.69 -3.32 0.31
CA THR A 59 1.01 -2.01 -0.29
C THR A 59 0.68 -0.88 0.68
N SER A 60 1.35 0.26 0.51
CA SER A 60 1.14 1.42 1.40
C SER A 60 0.01 2.32 0.92
N ASP A 61 -0.19 2.40 -0.40
CA ASP A 61 -1.14 3.32 -1.02
C ASP A 61 -1.95 2.69 -2.16
N ARG A 62 -2.02 1.36 -2.31
CA ARG A 62 -2.86 0.73 -3.34
C ARG A 62 -4.01 -0.02 -2.69
N THR A 63 -5.20 0.07 -3.29
CA THR A 63 -6.36 -0.74 -2.93
C THR A 63 -6.50 -1.84 -3.98
N ALA A 64 -6.64 -3.08 -3.53
CA ALA A 64 -6.89 -4.20 -4.43
C ALA A 64 -8.39 -4.28 -4.72
N TYR A 65 -8.75 -4.32 -6.00
CA TYR A 65 -10.12 -4.44 -6.47
C TYR A 65 -10.28 -5.79 -7.14
N ILE A 66 -11.22 -6.58 -6.65
CA ILE A 66 -11.53 -7.90 -7.21
C ILE A 66 -12.74 -7.74 -8.13
N TYR A 67 -12.63 -8.24 -9.36
CA TYR A 67 -13.70 -8.22 -10.36
C TYR A 67 -14.11 -9.64 -10.71
N ARG A 68 -15.40 -9.84 -10.97
CA ARG A 68 -15.93 -11.11 -11.48
C ARG A 68 -15.79 -11.24 -13.01
N SER A 69 -15.56 -10.12 -13.68
CA SER A 69 -15.32 -10.09 -15.13
C SER A 69 -13.85 -10.31 -15.45
N ASP A 70 -13.60 -10.80 -16.67
CA ASP A 70 -12.27 -10.81 -17.27
C ASP A 70 -11.79 -9.37 -17.55
N ASN A 71 -10.48 -9.16 -17.54
CA ASN A 71 -9.84 -7.85 -17.81
C ASN A 71 -10.26 -6.69 -16.88
N CYS A 72 -10.68 -6.97 -15.64
CA CYS A 72 -10.99 -5.93 -14.64
C CYS A 72 -12.03 -4.91 -15.15
N SER A 73 -12.96 -5.41 -15.96
CA SER A 73 -14.04 -4.63 -16.57
C SER A 73 -15.29 -4.64 -15.69
N GLY A 74 -15.93 -3.49 -15.55
CA GLY A 74 -17.17 -3.33 -14.79
C GLY A 74 -16.95 -3.00 -13.30
N PRO A 75 -17.97 -3.22 -12.45
CA PRO A 75 -17.88 -2.91 -11.02
C PRO A 75 -17.02 -3.94 -10.29
N ALA A 76 -16.21 -3.47 -9.34
CA ALA A 76 -15.49 -4.35 -8.43
C ALA A 76 -16.46 -4.99 -7.43
N GLU A 77 -16.34 -6.30 -7.23
CA GLU A 77 -17.10 -7.07 -6.23
C GLU A 77 -16.60 -6.79 -4.81
N ALA A 78 -15.28 -6.62 -4.66
CA ALA A 78 -14.64 -6.34 -3.39
C ALA A 78 -13.49 -5.35 -3.56
N ALA A 79 -13.27 -4.55 -2.52
CA ALA A 79 -12.14 -3.65 -2.40
C ALA A 79 -11.40 -3.94 -1.08
N ILE A 80 -10.11 -4.27 -1.18
CA ILE A 80 -9.24 -4.56 -0.04
C ILE A 80 -8.28 -3.38 0.14
N ALA A 81 -8.42 -2.70 1.27
CA ALA A 81 -7.60 -1.55 1.62
C ALA A 81 -6.11 -1.93 1.77
N PRO A 82 -5.18 -0.98 1.58
CA PRO A 82 -3.77 -1.19 1.86
C PRO A 82 -3.54 -1.59 3.33
N GLY A 83 -2.59 -2.50 3.56
CA GLY A 83 -2.27 -3.08 4.87
C GLY A 83 -3.29 -4.09 5.40
N THR A 84 -4.28 -4.51 4.59
CA THR A 84 -5.32 -5.45 5.02
C THR A 84 -5.35 -6.72 4.19
N THR A 85 -5.88 -7.78 4.80
CA THR A 85 -6.10 -9.07 4.14
C THR A 85 -7.59 -9.35 4.07
N ALA A 86 -8.08 -9.71 2.89
CA ALA A 86 -9.46 -10.15 2.71
C ALA A 86 -9.54 -11.24 1.64
N THR A 87 -10.60 -12.03 1.72
CA THR A 87 -10.92 -13.04 0.72
C THR A 87 -12.24 -12.67 0.05
N ALA A 88 -12.28 -12.68 -1.27
CA ALA A 88 -13.51 -12.52 -2.02
C ALA A 88 -13.52 -13.36 -3.29
N TYR A 89 -14.71 -13.71 -3.74
CA TYR A 89 -14.90 -14.46 -4.98
C TYR A 89 -14.74 -13.54 -6.21
N GLY A 90 -13.90 -13.94 -7.15
CA GLY A 90 -13.67 -13.18 -8.37
C GLY A 90 -12.88 -13.96 -9.41
N THR A 91 -12.57 -13.26 -10.51
CA THR A 91 -11.81 -13.79 -11.65
C THR A 91 -10.51 -13.02 -11.84
N THR A 92 -10.56 -11.70 -11.62
CA THR A 92 -9.42 -10.82 -11.83
C THR A 92 -9.21 -9.85 -10.66
N VAL A 93 -7.98 -9.40 -10.47
CA VAL A 93 -7.58 -8.46 -9.41
C VAL A 93 -6.81 -7.29 -10.00
N ASP A 94 -7.15 -6.07 -9.61
CA ASP A 94 -6.44 -4.85 -10.01
C ASP A 94 -6.01 -4.02 -8.80
N PHE A 95 -4.78 -3.54 -8.80
CA PHE A 95 -4.25 -2.71 -7.72
C PHE A 95 -4.23 -1.25 -8.14
N LYS A 96 -5.28 -0.52 -7.78
CA LYS A 96 -5.36 0.93 -8.05
C LYS A 96 -4.97 1.71 -6.82
N ARG A 97 -4.19 2.77 -7.01
CA ARG A 97 -4.05 3.82 -6.00
C ARG A 97 -5.43 4.46 -5.78
N PRO A 98 -5.87 4.67 -4.52
CA PRO A 98 -7.08 5.43 -4.26
C PRO A 98 -6.87 6.78 -4.92
N SER A 99 -7.87 7.22 -5.69
CA SER A 99 -7.85 8.48 -6.42
C SER A 99 -7.95 9.64 -5.43
N GLY A 100 -6.94 9.81 -4.59
CA GLY A 100 -6.84 10.81 -3.54
C GLY A 100 -5.81 11.86 -3.94
N GLY A 101 -6.26 12.93 -4.60
CA GLY A 101 -5.64 14.24 -4.48
C GLY A 101 -4.32 14.47 -5.23
N GLY A 102 -4.31 14.24 -6.54
CA GLY A 102 -3.49 15.09 -7.40
C GLY A 102 -4.02 16.52 -7.30
N SER A 103 -3.52 17.29 -6.33
CA SER A 103 -3.75 18.72 -6.29
C SER A 103 -3.26 19.28 -7.62
N PHE A 104 -4.15 19.93 -8.34
CA PHE A 104 -3.86 20.71 -9.53
C PHE A 104 -2.76 21.72 -9.19
N GLY A 105 -1.52 21.36 -9.54
CA GLY A 105 -0.42 22.30 -9.62
C GLY A 105 -0.30 22.72 -11.08
N LEU A 106 -0.89 23.86 -11.40
CA LEU A 106 -0.41 24.87 -12.36
C LEU A 106 -1.36 26.07 -12.36
#